data_AF-A0A7V5ZL27-F1
#
_entry.id   AF-A0A7V5ZL27-F1
#
_cell.length_a   1.000
_cell.length_b   1.000
_cell.length_c   1.000
_cell.angle_alpha   90.00
_cell.angle_beta   90.00
_cell.angle_gamma   90.00
#
_symmetry.space_group_name_H-M   'P 1'
#
loop_
_entity.id
_entity.type
_entity.pdbx_description
1 polymer ?
#
loop_
_entity_poly.entity_id
_entity_poly.type
_entity_poly.pdbx_seq_one_letter_code
_entity_poly.pdbx_strand_id
1 'polypeptide(L)'
;MRKLHCAAVVVLSACAAAAAAGPDQVRRWKLVEEVTYDWRGDSNPYEFVMRIPEDHEAGGYFTQLRIFRGGREIFQLTDDDGLAKVKEALSFPEIVEASSQNLLKSEYLLMLPGLKGRSTDPVLMLFGWGYGSSPGSLHVIALDSTGIPKGILRLTNFDLWSITDLDHDGVPELIGRKCLTQEWGPGFLTYDPVLVYRFGAGPDSPMTLDTALSQRYNEEHLYGWAGSECSEDLAVVLHPPGGGSPRIMPAKEAEALFK
;
A
#
# COMPACT_ATOMS: atom_id res chain seq x y z
N MET A 1 -20.32 74.17 -13.87
CA MET A 1 -18.85 74.10 -14.03
C MET A 1 -18.23 73.52 -12.76
N ARG A 2 -17.96 72.20 -12.73
CA ARG A 2 -17.28 71.53 -11.61
C ARG A 2 -16.06 70.80 -12.17
N LYS A 3 -14.88 71.13 -11.64
CA LYS A 3 -13.58 70.57 -12.00
C LYS A 3 -13.46 69.16 -11.39
N LEU A 4 -13.24 68.14 -12.22
CA LEU A 4 -12.74 66.84 -11.75
C LEU A 4 -11.22 66.85 -11.80
N HIS A 5 -10.60 66.53 -10.67
CA HIS A 5 -9.16 66.36 -10.51
C HIS A 5 -8.75 64.95 -10.96
N CYS A 6 -7.72 64.87 -11.81
CA CYS A 6 -6.99 63.64 -12.10
C CYS A 6 -6.19 63.21 -10.87
N ALA A 7 -6.40 61.99 -10.39
CA ALA A 7 -5.48 61.30 -9.49
C ALA A 7 -4.68 60.28 -10.32
N ALA A 8 -3.38 60.52 -10.48
CA ALA A 8 -2.46 59.58 -11.07
C ALA A 8 -2.07 58.53 -10.03
N VAL A 9 -2.43 57.27 -10.27
CA VAL A 9 -1.99 56.12 -9.47
C VAL A 9 -0.66 55.63 -10.04
N VAL A 10 0.42 55.78 -9.27
CA VAL A 10 1.72 55.17 -9.56
C VAL A 10 1.69 53.74 -9.04
N VAL A 11 1.67 52.76 -9.94
CA VAL A 11 1.82 51.35 -9.59
C VAL A 11 3.31 51.03 -9.52
N LEU A 12 3.83 50.87 -8.30
CA LEU A 12 5.17 50.33 -8.05
C LEU A 12 5.15 48.83 -8.33
N SER A 13 5.76 48.44 -9.45
CA SER A 13 5.97 47.03 -9.82
C SER A 13 7.08 46.46 -8.92
N ALA A 14 6.70 45.64 -7.93
CA ALA A 14 7.64 44.85 -7.16
C ALA A 14 8.10 43.66 -8.00
N CYS A 15 9.35 43.70 -8.48
CA CYS A 15 10.03 42.52 -9.00
C CYS A 15 10.21 41.53 -7.85
N ALA A 16 9.41 40.46 -7.85
CA ALA A 16 9.67 39.29 -7.03
C ALA A 16 10.97 38.64 -7.52
N ALA A 17 11.99 38.64 -6.66
CA ALA A 17 13.20 37.87 -6.88
C ALA A 17 12.83 36.39 -6.85
N ALA A 18 12.94 35.73 -8.00
CA ALA A 18 12.91 34.28 -8.08
C ALA A 18 14.08 33.75 -7.23
N ALA A 19 13.76 33.05 -6.13
CA ALA A 19 14.73 32.27 -5.40
C ALA A 19 15.30 31.23 -6.37
N ALA A 20 16.56 31.41 -6.77
CA ALA A 20 17.28 30.45 -7.57
C ALA A 20 17.34 29.14 -6.76
N ALA A 21 16.67 28.11 -7.25
CA ALA A 21 16.92 26.74 -6.81
C ALA A 21 18.43 26.50 -6.94
N GLY A 22 19.07 26.15 -5.83
CA GLY A 22 20.50 25.82 -5.82
C GLY A 22 20.80 24.68 -6.79
N PRO A 23 22.07 24.50 -7.17
CA PRO A 23 22.44 23.41 -8.08
C PRO A 23 21.96 22.08 -7.49
N ASP A 24 21.12 21.36 -8.25
CA ASP A 24 20.68 20.00 -7.96
C ASP A 24 21.92 19.17 -7.61
N GLN A 25 22.14 18.93 -6.31
CA GLN A 25 23.14 17.97 -5.91
C GLN A 25 22.66 16.63 -6.45
N VAL A 26 23.44 16.07 -7.38
CA VAL A 26 23.20 14.73 -7.91
C VAL A 26 23.14 13.78 -6.72
N ARG A 27 21.92 13.35 -6.37
CA ARG A 27 21.68 12.45 -5.24
C ARG A 27 22.49 11.19 -5.46
N ARG A 28 23.38 10.86 -4.52
CA ARG A 28 24.18 9.63 -4.59
C ARG A 28 23.35 8.46 -4.12
N TRP A 29 23.44 7.35 -4.84
CA TRP A 29 22.65 6.14 -4.59
C TRP A 29 23.57 4.98 -4.25
N LYS A 30 23.24 4.28 -3.19
CA LYS A 30 23.83 3.01 -2.79
C LYS A 30 22.96 1.86 -3.32
N LEU A 31 23.61 0.85 -3.91
CA LEU A 31 22.97 -0.41 -4.27
C LEU A 31 22.64 -1.21 -2.99
N VAL A 32 21.41 -1.69 -2.88
CA VAL A 32 20.94 -2.50 -1.75
C VAL A 32 20.92 -3.97 -2.13
N GLU A 33 20.25 -4.31 -3.24
CA GLU A 33 20.21 -5.66 -3.79
C GLU A 33 19.95 -5.58 -5.30
N GLU A 34 20.45 -6.59 -6.03
CA GLU A 34 20.17 -6.83 -7.44
C GLU A 34 19.77 -8.28 -7.62
N VAL A 35 18.66 -8.52 -8.31
CA VAL A 35 18.17 -9.88 -8.61
C VAL A 35 17.71 -9.95 -10.05
N THR A 36 17.85 -11.13 -10.68
CA THR A 36 17.37 -11.38 -12.05
C THR A 36 16.34 -12.49 -12.05
N TYR A 37 15.33 -12.36 -12.91
CA TYR A 37 14.28 -13.37 -13.05
C TYR A 37 13.63 -13.33 -14.43
N ASP A 38 13.36 -14.51 -15.00
CA ASP A 38 12.63 -14.65 -16.26
C ASP A 38 11.12 -14.57 -16.02
N TRP A 39 10.61 -13.35 -15.86
CA TRP A 39 9.19 -13.10 -15.53
C TRP A 39 8.23 -13.68 -16.56
N ARG A 40 8.64 -13.77 -17.84
CA ARG A 40 7.78 -14.28 -18.93
C ARG A 40 8.05 -15.72 -19.33
N GLY A 41 9.10 -16.34 -18.79
CA GLY A 41 9.56 -17.65 -19.26
C GLY A 41 10.05 -17.63 -20.71
N ASP A 42 10.44 -16.45 -21.24
CA ASP A 42 10.88 -16.27 -22.63
C ASP A 42 12.41 -16.22 -22.78
N SER A 43 13.15 -16.62 -21.73
CA SER A 43 14.61 -16.61 -21.64
C SER A 43 15.24 -15.23 -21.80
N ASN A 44 14.46 -14.14 -21.66
CA ASN A 44 14.94 -12.77 -21.65
C ASN A 44 14.62 -12.12 -20.28
N PRO A 45 15.51 -12.32 -19.29
CA PRO A 45 15.22 -12.00 -17.91
C PRO A 45 15.11 -10.50 -17.65
N TYR A 46 14.38 -10.19 -16.58
CA TYR A 46 14.27 -8.88 -15.98
C TYR A 46 15.33 -8.75 -14.90
N GLU A 47 15.93 -7.58 -14.79
CA GLU A 47 16.89 -7.23 -13.74
C GLU A 47 16.22 -6.22 -12.82
N PHE A 48 16.16 -6.55 -11.54
CA PHE A 48 15.54 -5.74 -10.48
C PHE A 48 16.65 -5.15 -9.64
N VAL A 49 16.77 -3.83 -9.64
CA VAL A 49 17.82 -3.11 -8.94
C VAL A 49 17.20 -2.24 -7.85
N MET A 50 17.51 -2.57 -6.60
CA MET A 50 17.04 -1.84 -5.42
C MET A 50 18.12 -0.90 -4.91
N ARG A 51 17.75 0.37 -4.68
CA ARG A 51 18.70 1.40 -4.28
C ARG A 51 18.15 2.28 -3.18
N ILE A 52 19.06 2.82 -2.40
CA ILE A 52 18.78 3.79 -1.35
C ILE A 52 19.72 4.99 -1.51
N PRO A 53 19.25 6.23 -1.29
CA PRO A 53 20.12 7.38 -1.24
C PRO A 53 21.16 7.27 -0.11
N GLU A 54 22.38 7.75 -0.34
CA GLU A 54 23.43 7.76 0.70
C GLU A 54 23.05 8.64 1.90
N ASP A 55 22.17 9.62 1.68
CA ASP A 55 21.67 10.58 2.67
C ASP A 55 20.29 10.20 3.23
N HIS A 56 19.83 8.96 3.02
CA HIS A 56 18.52 8.53 3.52
C HIS A 56 18.57 8.33 5.04
N GLU A 57 17.83 9.17 5.77
CA GLU A 57 17.73 9.13 7.24
C GLU A 57 16.39 8.56 7.75
N ALA A 58 15.42 8.37 6.87
CA ALA A 58 14.12 7.80 7.24
C ALA A 58 14.20 6.27 7.38
N GLY A 59 13.08 5.64 7.74
CA GLY A 59 12.98 4.19 7.87
C GLY A 59 13.12 3.44 6.54
N GLY A 60 12.92 2.13 6.61
CA GLY A 60 13.07 1.22 5.46
C GLY A 60 14.53 0.92 5.09
N TYR A 61 14.68 0.00 4.15
CA TYR A 61 15.99 -0.53 3.71
C TYR A 61 16.38 -0.06 2.31
N PHE A 62 15.41 0.35 1.51
CA PHE A 62 15.60 0.97 0.19
C PHE A 62 14.40 1.84 -0.15
N THR A 63 14.56 2.77 -1.09
CA THR A 63 13.46 3.67 -1.50
C THR A 63 13.15 3.57 -2.98
N GLN A 64 14.01 2.91 -3.77
CA GLN A 64 13.83 2.84 -5.21
C GLN A 64 13.99 1.41 -5.73
N LEU A 65 13.02 0.97 -6.53
CA LEU A 65 13.13 -0.18 -7.41
C LEU A 65 13.24 0.31 -8.86
N ARG A 66 14.24 -0.16 -9.59
CA ARG A 66 14.36 -0.02 -11.05
C ARG A 66 14.30 -1.40 -11.68
N ILE A 67 13.57 -1.55 -12.77
CA ILE A 67 13.48 -2.81 -13.51
C ILE A 67 14.00 -2.58 -14.92
N PHE A 68 14.97 -3.41 -15.31
CA PHE A 68 15.59 -3.39 -16.63
C PHE A 68 15.25 -4.66 -17.40
N ARG A 69 15.25 -4.54 -18.72
CA ARG A 69 15.15 -5.67 -19.64
C ARG A 69 16.01 -5.41 -20.86
N GLY A 70 16.90 -6.34 -21.19
CA GLY A 70 17.90 -6.15 -22.26
C GLY A 70 18.77 -4.89 -22.06
N GLY A 71 19.12 -4.57 -20.81
CA GLY A 71 19.93 -3.39 -20.45
C GLY A 71 19.20 -2.04 -20.49
N ARG A 72 17.92 -2.02 -20.87
CA ARG A 72 17.09 -0.80 -20.85
C ARG A 72 16.20 -0.78 -19.62
N GLU A 73 16.14 0.35 -18.94
CA GLU A 73 15.15 0.58 -17.90
C GLU A 73 13.75 0.66 -18.52
N ILE A 74 12.83 -0.13 -17.99
CA ILE A 74 11.44 -0.19 -18.45
C ILE A 74 10.44 0.14 -17.34
N PHE A 75 10.88 0.23 -16.08
CA PHE A 75 10.04 0.61 -14.96
C PHE A 75 10.88 1.19 -13.81
N GLN A 76 10.31 2.16 -13.10
CA GLN A 76 10.85 2.72 -11.87
C GLN A 76 9.73 2.95 -10.86
N LEU A 77 10.00 2.62 -9.60
CA LEU A 77 9.17 2.96 -8.45
C LEU A 77 10.03 3.63 -7.39
N THR A 78 9.48 4.66 -6.75
CA THR A 78 10.10 5.32 -5.60
C THR A 78 9.07 5.45 -4.48
N ASP A 79 9.47 5.09 -3.28
CA ASP A 79 8.74 5.24 -2.02
C ASP A 79 9.60 6.04 -1.05
N ASP A 80 9.17 7.26 -0.73
CA ASP A 80 9.96 8.22 0.04
C ASP A 80 10.05 7.85 1.53
N ASP A 81 9.07 7.09 2.04
CA ASP A 81 9.04 6.60 3.42
C ASP A 81 9.92 5.36 3.62
N GLY A 82 10.27 4.70 2.51
CA GLY A 82 11.14 3.54 2.47
C GLY A 82 10.39 2.21 2.45
N LEU A 83 11.04 1.20 1.89
CA LEU A 83 10.52 -0.15 1.69
C LEU A 83 11.19 -1.13 2.66
N ALA A 84 10.39 -2.01 3.23
CA ALA A 84 10.76 -3.00 4.24
C ALA A 84 11.22 -4.33 3.63
N LYS A 85 11.79 -5.20 4.46
CA LYS A 85 11.96 -6.62 4.12
C LYS A 85 10.62 -7.33 4.14
N VAL A 86 10.41 -8.30 3.23
CA VAL A 86 9.18 -9.09 3.15
C VAL A 86 8.87 -9.75 4.50
N LYS A 87 9.87 -10.35 5.16
CA LYS A 87 9.69 -11.04 6.44
C LYS A 87 9.29 -10.11 7.61
N GLU A 88 9.59 -8.83 7.51
CA GLU A 88 9.26 -7.84 8.54
C GLU A 88 7.89 -7.19 8.29
N ALA A 89 7.47 -7.13 7.01
CA ALA A 89 6.20 -6.56 6.61
C ALA A 89 5.01 -7.54 6.73
N LEU A 90 5.26 -8.84 6.71
CA LEU A 90 4.22 -9.86 6.75
C LEU A 90 4.04 -10.40 8.18
N SER A 91 2.85 -10.17 8.75
CA SER A 91 2.52 -10.53 10.13
C SER A 91 1.52 -11.70 10.22
N PHE A 92 0.72 -11.94 9.17
CA PHE A 92 -0.35 -12.94 9.19
C PHE A 92 0.09 -14.31 8.65
N PRO A 93 -0.29 -15.43 9.31
CA PRO A 93 0.12 -16.78 8.90
C PRO A 93 -0.20 -17.10 7.43
N GLU A 94 -1.37 -16.66 6.94
CA GLU A 94 -1.86 -16.97 5.59
C GLU A 94 -0.94 -16.37 4.51
N ILE A 95 -0.61 -15.08 4.61
CA ILE A 95 0.33 -14.47 3.67
C ILE A 95 1.78 -14.93 3.90
N VAL A 96 2.17 -15.24 5.13
CA VAL A 96 3.50 -15.81 5.42
C VAL A 96 3.67 -17.16 4.72
N GLU A 97 2.64 -18.02 4.75
CA GLU A 97 2.63 -19.27 4.01
C GLU A 97 2.71 -19.03 2.50
N ALA A 98 1.90 -18.12 1.95
CA ALA A 98 1.98 -17.76 0.53
C ALA A 98 3.37 -17.24 0.14
N SER A 99 4.04 -16.49 1.03
CA SER A 99 5.39 -15.96 0.79
C SER A 99 6.45 -17.04 0.65
N SER A 100 6.21 -18.28 1.13
CA SER A 100 7.10 -19.41 0.90
C SER A 100 7.19 -19.81 -0.59
N GLN A 101 6.23 -19.37 -1.40
CA GLN A 101 6.20 -19.56 -2.85
C GLN A 101 6.90 -18.42 -3.61
N ASN A 102 7.64 -17.55 -2.92
CA ASN A 102 8.37 -16.46 -3.56
C ASN A 102 9.31 -16.99 -4.66
N LEU A 103 9.09 -16.52 -5.87
CA LEU A 103 9.85 -16.90 -7.05
C LEU A 103 11.22 -16.21 -7.11
N LEU A 104 11.38 -15.11 -6.37
CA LEU A 104 12.64 -14.38 -6.24
C LEU A 104 13.44 -14.83 -5.02
N LYS A 105 14.75 -14.94 -5.18
CA LYS A 105 15.70 -15.04 -4.07
C LYS A 105 16.07 -13.63 -3.60
N SER A 106 15.12 -12.94 -2.99
CA SER A 106 15.27 -11.58 -2.47
C SER A 106 14.67 -11.47 -1.07
N GLU A 107 15.29 -10.65 -0.20
CA GLU A 107 14.71 -10.32 1.11
C GLU A 107 13.62 -9.24 1.04
N TYR A 108 13.57 -8.48 -0.07
CA TYR A 108 12.80 -7.26 -0.21
C TYR A 108 11.64 -7.39 -1.20
N LEU A 109 11.76 -8.27 -2.19
CA LEU A 109 10.78 -8.45 -3.25
C LEU A 109 10.01 -9.76 -3.04
N LEU A 110 8.68 -9.68 -3.02
CA LEU A 110 7.81 -10.85 -3.05
C LEU A 110 7.22 -11.02 -4.44
N MET A 111 7.65 -12.04 -5.18
CA MET A 111 7.05 -12.40 -6.46
C MET A 111 6.27 -13.70 -6.32
N LEU A 112 4.95 -13.60 -6.39
CA LEU A 112 4.06 -14.75 -6.33
C LEU A 112 3.78 -15.29 -7.73
N PRO A 113 3.63 -16.62 -7.89
CA PRO A 113 3.30 -17.23 -9.18
C PRO A 113 2.01 -16.67 -9.78
N GLY A 114 1.81 -16.94 -11.07
CA GLY A 114 0.62 -16.53 -11.80
C GLY A 114 -0.65 -16.87 -11.02
N LEU A 115 -1.41 -15.82 -10.68
CA LEU A 115 -2.66 -15.96 -9.94
C LEU A 115 -3.70 -16.55 -10.88
N LYS A 116 -4.21 -17.73 -10.52
CA LYS A 116 -5.26 -18.45 -11.28
C LYS A 116 -6.41 -17.49 -11.60
N GLY A 117 -7.02 -17.67 -12.77
CA GLY A 117 -8.14 -16.85 -13.24
C GLY A 117 -7.73 -15.47 -13.78
N ARG A 118 -6.62 -14.89 -13.30
CA ARG A 118 -6.14 -13.57 -13.73
C ARG A 118 -5.13 -13.63 -14.88
N SER A 119 -3.97 -14.22 -14.62
CA SER A 119 -2.84 -14.24 -15.56
C SER A 119 -1.88 -15.35 -15.20
N THR A 120 -1.21 -15.91 -16.21
CA THR A 120 -0.09 -16.83 -16.02
C THR A 120 1.16 -16.12 -15.53
N ASP A 121 1.26 -14.81 -15.73
CA ASP A 121 2.41 -14.03 -15.33
C ASP A 121 2.39 -13.76 -13.81
N PRO A 122 3.52 -13.99 -13.12
CA PRO A 122 3.72 -13.64 -11.71
C PRO A 122 3.34 -12.19 -11.36
N VAL A 123 3.06 -11.96 -10.08
CA VAL A 123 2.83 -10.61 -9.52
C VAL A 123 3.95 -10.28 -8.56
N LEU A 124 4.49 -9.07 -8.69
CA LEU A 124 5.49 -8.53 -7.78
C LEU A 124 4.82 -7.64 -6.74
N MET A 125 5.15 -7.85 -5.47
CA MET A 125 4.70 -7.05 -4.34
C MET A 125 5.90 -6.45 -3.60
N LEU A 126 5.76 -5.19 -3.20
CA LEU A 126 6.70 -4.47 -2.34
C LEU A 126 5.96 -3.88 -1.16
N PHE A 127 6.60 -3.89 0.00
CA PHE A 127 6.02 -3.44 1.25
C PHE A 127 6.81 -2.24 1.78
N GLY A 128 6.11 -1.18 2.15
CA GLY A 128 6.64 -0.02 2.82
C GLY A 128 7.02 -0.33 4.26
N TRP A 129 7.84 0.55 4.82
CA TRP A 129 8.15 0.53 6.24
C TRP A 129 6.97 1.06 7.05
N GLY A 130 6.49 0.26 8.01
CA GLY A 130 5.45 0.68 8.95
C GLY A 130 6.04 1.51 10.10
N TYR A 131 5.26 2.48 10.60
CA TYR A 131 5.67 3.32 11.72
C TYR A 131 4.56 3.46 12.77
N GLY A 132 4.90 3.17 14.02
CA GLY A 132 3.95 3.25 15.14
C GLY A 132 2.75 2.34 14.91
N SER A 133 1.55 2.92 14.92
CA SER A 133 0.29 2.20 14.67
C SER A 133 -0.17 2.22 13.21
N SER A 134 0.68 2.67 12.28
CA SER A 134 0.38 2.69 10.85
C SER A 134 1.16 1.60 10.13
N PRO A 135 0.49 0.72 9.35
CA PRO A 135 1.19 -0.22 8.50
C PRO A 135 1.92 0.53 7.39
N GLY A 136 2.93 -0.11 6.79
CA GLY A 136 3.64 0.45 5.65
C GLY A 136 2.80 0.46 4.38
N SER A 137 3.37 1.02 3.31
CA SER A 137 2.75 1.00 1.99
C SER A 137 2.67 -0.42 1.39
N LEU A 138 1.80 -0.61 0.42
CA LEU A 138 1.76 -1.81 -0.42
C LEU A 138 1.75 -1.39 -1.87
N HIS A 139 2.70 -1.92 -2.64
CA HIS A 139 2.77 -1.75 -4.09
C HIS A 139 2.60 -3.11 -4.75
N VAL A 140 1.71 -3.20 -5.72
CA VAL A 140 1.49 -4.40 -6.53
C VAL A 140 1.79 -4.07 -7.99
N ILE A 141 2.69 -4.84 -8.59
CA ILE A 141 3.19 -4.65 -9.95
C ILE A 141 2.92 -5.91 -10.77
N ALA A 142 2.41 -5.70 -11.98
CA ALA A 142 2.11 -6.74 -12.94
C ALA A 142 2.74 -6.44 -14.29
N LEU A 143 2.89 -7.46 -15.14
CA LEU A 143 3.19 -7.24 -16.55
C LEU A 143 1.91 -6.90 -17.32
N ASP A 144 2.02 -5.95 -18.23
CA ASP A 144 1.01 -5.78 -19.28
C ASP A 144 1.16 -6.82 -20.39
N SER A 145 0.23 -6.79 -21.36
CA SER A 145 0.23 -7.72 -22.49
C SER A 145 1.50 -7.67 -23.35
N THR A 146 2.32 -6.63 -23.23
CA THR A 146 3.59 -6.47 -23.94
C THR A 146 4.79 -6.91 -23.10
N GLY A 147 4.58 -7.28 -21.84
CA GLY A 147 5.62 -7.63 -20.90
C GLY A 147 6.28 -6.41 -20.24
N ILE A 148 5.64 -5.24 -20.24
CA ILE A 148 6.16 -4.08 -19.52
C ILE A 148 5.54 -4.03 -18.12
N PRO A 149 6.34 -3.91 -17.04
CA PRO A 149 5.81 -3.80 -15.69
C PRO A 149 4.97 -2.54 -15.50
N LYS A 150 3.86 -2.65 -14.79
CA LYS A 150 2.98 -1.55 -14.37
C LYS A 150 2.53 -1.74 -12.93
N GLY A 151 2.49 -0.65 -12.18
CA GLY A 151 1.84 -0.63 -10.87
C GLY A 151 0.33 -0.73 -11.05
N ILE A 152 -0.26 -1.79 -10.50
CA ILE A 152 -1.71 -2.04 -10.55
C ILE A 152 -2.41 -1.73 -9.22
N LEU A 153 -1.65 -1.61 -8.13
CA LEU A 153 -2.15 -1.12 -6.84
C LEU A 153 -1.04 -0.36 -6.12
N ARG A 154 -1.40 0.77 -5.51
CA ARG A 154 -0.55 1.49 -4.56
C ARG A 154 -1.42 1.95 -3.39
N LEU A 155 -1.13 1.45 -2.20
CA LEU A 155 -1.76 1.85 -0.95
C LEU A 155 -0.69 2.41 -0.03
N THR A 156 -0.93 3.56 0.59
CA THR A 156 0.06 4.21 1.46
C THR A 156 0.18 3.53 2.82
N ASN A 157 -0.91 2.93 3.31
CA ASN A 157 -0.96 2.15 4.55
C ASN A 157 -1.79 0.90 4.27
N PHE A 158 -1.15 -0.27 4.28
CA PHE A 158 -1.86 -1.52 4.12
C PHE A 158 -1.09 -2.72 4.71
N ASP A 159 -1.66 -3.33 5.73
CA ASP A 159 -1.19 -4.59 6.29
C ASP A 159 -1.85 -5.75 5.53
N LEU A 160 -1.06 -6.44 4.71
CA LEU A 160 -1.54 -7.53 3.88
C LEU A 160 -1.80 -8.76 4.74
N TRP A 161 -3.05 -9.24 4.75
CA TRP A 161 -3.43 -10.42 5.51
C TRP A 161 -3.38 -11.69 4.67
N SER A 162 -4.05 -11.68 3.52
CA SER A 162 -4.22 -12.90 2.71
C SER A 162 -4.42 -12.57 1.23
N ILE A 163 -4.18 -13.58 0.39
CA ILE A 163 -4.51 -13.58 -1.04
C ILE A 163 -5.31 -14.85 -1.29
N THR A 164 -6.62 -14.73 -1.51
CA THR A 164 -7.55 -15.88 -1.58
C THR A 164 -8.78 -15.50 -2.38
N ASP A 165 -9.32 -16.48 -3.12
CA ASP A 165 -10.57 -16.37 -3.89
C ASP A 165 -11.80 -16.51 -2.96
N LEU A 166 -12.36 -15.36 -2.57
CA LEU A 166 -13.44 -15.22 -1.60
C LEU A 166 -14.84 -15.42 -2.20
N ASP A 167 -15.00 -15.23 -3.51
CA ASP A 167 -16.31 -15.38 -4.17
C ASP A 167 -16.39 -16.56 -5.15
N HIS A 168 -15.31 -17.34 -5.24
CA HIS A 168 -15.19 -18.56 -6.01
C HIS A 168 -15.31 -18.33 -7.53
N ASP A 169 -14.94 -17.14 -8.01
CA ASP A 169 -14.87 -16.82 -9.45
C ASP A 169 -13.58 -17.34 -10.11
N GLY A 170 -12.64 -17.85 -9.32
CA GLY A 170 -11.36 -18.40 -9.75
C GLY A 170 -10.22 -17.39 -9.77
N VAL A 171 -10.46 -16.12 -9.40
CA VAL A 171 -9.48 -15.04 -9.28
C VAL A 171 -9.32 -14.67 -7.80
N PRO A 172 -8.12 -14.83 -7.20
CA PRO A 172 -7.96 -14.49 -5.79
C PRO A 172 -8.03 -12.98 -5.54
N GLU A 173 -8.61 -12.56 -4.43
CA GLU A 173 -8.57 -11.18 -3.94
C GLU A 173 -7.41 -10.93 -2.99
N LEU A 174 -7.06 -9.66 -2.86
CA LEU A 174 -6.11 -9.17 -1.86
C LEU A 174 -6.86 -8.63 -0.65
N ILE A 175 -6.56 -9.20 0.53
CA ILE A 175 -7.29 -8.97 1.77
C ILE A 175 -6.33 -8.38 2.79
N GLY A 176 -6.71 -7.29 3.47
CA GLY A 176 -5.87 -6.68 4.49
C GLY A 176 -6.50 -5.47 5.17
N ARG A 177 -5.72 -4.69 5.92
CA ARG A 177 -6.22 -3.55 6.72
C ARG A 177 -5.42 -2.29 6.45
N LYS A 178 -6.07 -1.12 6.47
CA LYS A 178 -5.40 0.18 6.31
C LYS A 178 -4.71 0.68 7.58
N CYS A 179 -5.06 0.11 8.74
CA CYS A 179 -4.58 0.52 10.05
C CYS A 179 -4.42 -0.72 10.94
N LEU A 180 -3.65 -0.59 12.01
CA LEU A 180 -3.48 -1.63 13.01
C LEU A 180 -4.51 -1.50 14.12
N THR A 181 -5.02 -2.64 14.61
CA THR A 181 -5.92 -2.68 15.76
C THR A 181 -5.23 -2.09 16.99
N GLN A 182 -5.92 -1.20 17.70
CA GLN A 182 -5.50 -0.74 19.02
C GLN A 182 -6.49 -1.21 20.07
N GLU A 183 -5.99 -1.82 21.15
CA GLU A 183 -6.77 -2.19 22.32
C GLU A 183 -6.54 -1.16 23.43
N TRP A 184 -7.64 -0.65 24.00
CA TRP A 184 -7.60 0.33 25.10
C TRP A 184 -8.29 -0.18 26.38
N GLY A 185 -8.73 -1.42 26.38
CA GLY A 185 -9.24 -2.17 27.52
C GLY A 185 -9.64 -3.59 27.10
N PRO A 186 -9.83 -4.54 28.05
CA PRO A 186 -10.11 -5.93 27.71
C PRO A 186 -11.35 -6.07 26.82
N GLY A 187 -11.13 -6.40 25.54
CA GLY A 187 -12.21 -6.55 24.56
C GLY A 187 -12.78 -5.25 24.00
N PHE A 188 -12.04 -4.15 24.10
CA PHE A 188 -12.37 -2.84 23.52
C PHE A 188 -11.29 -2.44 22.51
N LEU A 189 -11.66 -2.48 21.24
CA LEU A 189 -10.76 -2.21 20.12
C LEU A 189 -11.20 -0.95 19.35
N THR A 190 -10.27 -0.32 18.64
CA THR A 190 -10.61 0.65 17.58
C THR A 190 -11.31 -0.04 16.42
N TYR A 191 -12.04 0.72 15.59
CA TYR A 191 -12.64 0.20 14.36
C TYR A 191 -11.62 0.21 13.21
N ASP A 192 -11.22 -0.97 12.75
CA ASP A 192 -10.18 -1.19 11.75
C ASP A 192 -10.60 -2.30 10.75
N PRO A 193 -11.51 -1.99 9.81
CA PRO A 193 -12.13 -3.00 8.96
C PRO A 193 -11.11 -3.65 8.01
N VAL A 194 -11.37 -4.92 7.70
CA VAL A 194 -10.70 -5.60 6.58
C VAL A 194 -11.25 -5.09 5.26
N LEU A 195 -10.35 -4.84 4.32
CA LEU A 195 -10.67 -4.42 2.96
C LEU A 195 -10.23 -5.47 1.96
N VAL A 196 -11.07 -5.66 0.94
CA VAL A 196 -10.89 -6.63 -0.13
C VAL A 196 -10.69 -5.89 -1.44
N TYR A 197 -9.55 -6.11 -2.10
CA TYR A 197 -9.22 -5.54 -3.40
C TYR A 197 -9.26 -6.63 -4.47
N ARG A 198 -10.01 -6.37 -5.54
CA ARG A 198 -10.12 -7.27 -6.70
C ARG A 198 -9.16 -6.87 -7.80
N PHE A 199 -8.65 -7.88 -8.50
CA PHE A 199 -7.98 -7.66 -9.76
C PHE A 199 -9.00 -7.26 -10.84
N GLY A 200 -8.59 -6.37 -11.74
CA GLY A 200 -9.40 -6.03 -12.91
C GLY A 200 -9.38 -7.13 -13.98
N ALA A 201 -10.19 -6.95 -15.02
CA ALA A 201 -10.43 -7.98 -16.04
C ALA A 201 -9.21 -8.32 -16.92
N GLY A 202 -8.20 -7.46 -16.98
CA GLY A 202 -6.97 -7.67 -17.76
C GLY A 202 -5.74 -7.90 -16.89
N PRO A 203 -4.64 -8.41 -17.47
CA PRO A 203 -3.41 -8.77 -16.73
C PRO A 203 -2.78 -7.59 -15.98
N ASP A 204 -2.86 -6.38 -16.53
CA ASP A 204 -2.36 -5.13 -15.93
C ASP A 204 -3.49 -4.18 -15.50
N SER A 205 -4.73 -4.66 -15.41
CA SER A 205 -5.82 -3.81 -14.96
C SER A 205 -5.60 -3.38 -13.51
N PRO A 206 -5.85 -2.10 -13.18
CA PRO A 206 -5.77 -1.63 -11.80
C PRO A 206 -6.63 -2.49 -10.87
N MET A 207 -6.12 -2.76 -9.68
CA MET A 207 -6.91 -3.37 -8.62
C MET A 207 -7.86 -2.31 -8.04
N THR A 208 -9.04 -2.74 -7.64
CA THR A 208 -10.07 -1.85 -7.10
C THR A 208 -10.64 -2.39 -5.80
N LEU A 209 -10.97 -1.50 -4.87
CA LEU A 209 -11.65 -1.86 -3.63
C LEU A 209 -13.05 -2.40 -3.96
N ASP A 210 -13.37 -3.61 -3.50
CA ASP A 210 -14.73 -4.13 -3.51
C ASP A 210 -15.36 -3.95 -2.12
N THR A 211 -16.16 -2.89 -1.99
CA THR A 211 -16.84 -2.56 -0.74
C THR A 211 -17.85 -3.63 -0.33
N ALA A 212 -18.50 -4.30 -1.28
CA ALA A 212 -19.51 -5.32 -0.97
C ALA A 212 -18.84 -6.59 -0.43
N LEU A 213 -17.73 -7.02 -1.04
CA LEU A 213 -16.93 -8.13 -0.51
C LEU A 213 -16.30 -7.77 0.83
N SER A 214 -15.81 -6.54 0.99
CA SER A 214 -15.26 -6.07 2.26
C SER A 214 -16.32 -6.14 3.37
N GLN A 215 -17.51 -5.61 3.12
CA GLN A 215 -18.63 -5.67 4.08
C GLN A 215 -18.96 -7.12 4.44
N ARG A 216 -19.19 -7.97 3.44
CA ARG A 216 -19.54 -9.38 3.66
C ARG A 216 -18.47 -10.10 4.49
N TYR A 217 -17.19 -9.91 4.16
CA TYR A 217 -16.08 -10.52 4.88
C TYR A 217 -16.06 -10.13 6.36
N ASN A 218 -16.23 -8.84 6.68
CA ASN A 218 -16.22 -8.36 8.07
C ASN A 218 -17.45 -8.83 8.85
N GLU A 219 -18.63 -8.90 8.21
CA GLU A 219 -19.86 -9.41 8.84
C GLU A 219 -19.77 -10.92 9.13
N GLU A 220 -19.11 -11.70 8.27
CA GLU A 220 -18.98 -13.15 8.41
C GLU A 220 -17.86 -13.57 9.37
N HIS A 221 -16.75 -12.83 9.42
CA HIS A 221 -15.52 -13.27 10.10
C HIS A 221 -15.10 -12.38 11.28
N LEU A 222 -15.64 -11.17 11.39
CA LEU A 222 -15.21 -10.17 12.38
C LEU A 222 -16.41 -9.63 13.17
N TYR A 223 -16.38 -8.33 13.48
CA TYR A 223 -17.28 -7.65 14.42
C TYR A 223 -18.37 -6.82 13.72
N GLY A 224 -18.57 -7.01 12.42
CA GLY A 224 -19.56 -6.29 11.60
C GLY A 224 -18.94 -5.18 10.73
N TRP A 225 -19.81 -4.32 10.17
CA TRP A 225 -19.41 -3.29 9.21
C TRP A 225 -19.99 -1.91 9.54
N ALA A 226 -19.14 -0.89 9.54
CA ALA A 226 -19.47 0.53 9.73
C ALA A 226 -18.82 1.44 8.67
N GLY A 227 -18.22 0.88 7.61
CA GLY A 227 -17.59 1.61 6.52
C GLY A 227 -16.17 1.10 6.21
N SER A 228 -15.55 1.64 5.17
CA SER A 228 -14.20 1.23 4.74
C SER A 228 -13.05 1.95 5.45
N GLU A 229 -13.37 2.94 6.29
CA GLU A 229 -12.38 3.77 6.93
C GLU A 229 -12.16 3.35 8.37
N CYS A 230 -10.89 3.35 8.75
CA CYS A 230 -10.49 3.20 10.15
C CYS A 230 -11.03 4.37 10.97
N SER A 231 -11.43 4.11 12.21
CA SER A 231 -11.99 5.14 13.08
C SER A 231 -11.67 4.87 14.54
N GLU A 232 -11.01 5.83 15.19
CA GLU A 232 -10.86 5.87 16.66
C GLU A 232 -12.13 6.40 17.35
N ASP A 233 -13.00 7.09 16.62
CA ASP A 233 -14.32 7.53 17.13
C ASP A 233 -15.34 6.39 17.23
N LEU A 234 -15.01 5.23 16.65
CA LEU A 234 -15.79 4.00 16.74
C LEU A 234 -15.00 2.96 17.54
N ALA A 235 -15.69 2.27 18.42
CA ALA A 235 -15.17 1.17 19.19
C ALA A 235 -15.87 -0.13 18.81
N VAL A 236 -15.08 -1.19 18.79
CA VAL A 236 -15.55 -2.56 18.76
C VAL A 236 -15.54 -3.10 20.18
N VAL A 237 -16.71 -3.51 20.66
CA VAL A 237 -16.87 -4.18 21.96
C VAL A 237 -17.04 -5.67 21.70
N LEU A 238 -15.98 -6.45 21.94
CA LEU A 238 -15.97 -7.91 21.71
C LEU A 238 -16.85 -8.66 22.71
N HIS A 239 -16.97 -8.14 23.94
CA HIS A 239 -17.69 -8.76 25.04
C HIS A 239 -18.67 -7.77 25.68
N PRO A 240 -19.82 -7.49 25.04
CA PRO A 240 -20.77 -6.52 25.56
C PRO A 240 -21.34 -6.95 26.94
N PRO A 241 -21.58 -5.99 27.86
CA PRO A 241 -22.25 -6.27 29.13
C PRO A 241 -23.64 -6.89 28.89
N GLY A 242 -23.88 -8.07 29.48
CA GLY A 242 -25.08 -8.87 29.23
C GLY A 242 -24.87 -10.05 28.26
N GLY A 243 -23.68 -10.19 27.69
CA GLY A 243 -23.35 -11.22 26.71
C GLY A 243 -23.89 -10.90 25.31
N GLY A 244 -23.49 -11.71 24.33
CA GLY A 244 -23.89 -11.55 22.92
C GLY A 244 -22.70 -11.45 21.97
N SER A 245 -23.01 -11.16 20.71
CA SER A 245 -22.01 -10.99 19.65
C SER A 245 -21.26 -9.65 19.78
N PRO A 246 -20.04 -9.54 19.23
CA PRO A 246 -19.34 -8.27 19.11
C PRO A 246 -20.21 -7.19 18.45
N ARG A 247 -20.00 -5.94 18.85
CA ARG A 247 -20.75 -4.80 18.29
C ARG A 247 -19.86 -3.59 18.07
N ILE A 248 -20.18 -2.81 17.04
CA ILE A 248 -19.58 -1.52 16.74
C ILE A 248 -20.46 -0.42 17.32
N MET A 249 -19.86 0.54 18.02
CA MET A 249 -20.57 1.68 18.61
C MET A 249 -19.66 2.89 18.75
N PRO A 250 -20.18 4.10 19.02
CA PRO A 250 -19.34 5.26 19.31
C PRO A 250 -18.40 5.00 20.49
N ALA A 251 -17.14 5.39 20.37
CA ALA A 251 -16.11 5.13 21.40
C ALA A 251 -16.50 5.69 22.78
N LYS A 252 -17.11 6.89 22.81
CA LYS A 252 -17.62 7.51 24.04
C LYS A 252 -18.69 6.67 24.76
N GLU A 253 -19.51 5.95 24.01
CA GLU A 253 -20.51 5.04 24.60
C GLU A 253 -19.84 3.77 25.12
N ALA A 254 -18.85 3.24 24.39
CA ALA A 254 -18.07 2.09 24.82
C ALA A 254 -17.29 2.38 26.12
N GLU A 255 -16.70 3.56 26.26
CA GLU A 255 -16.02 3.99 27.50
C GLU A 255 -16.94 3.97 28.73
N ALA A 256 -18.23 4.25 28.55
CA ALA A 256 -19.20 4.19 29.64
C ALA A 256 -19.49 2.75 30.10
N LEU A 257 -19.21 1.74 29.26
CA LEU A 257 -19.34 0.32 29.62
C LEU A 257 -18.12 -0.20 30.40
N PHE A 258 -17.01 0.53 30.33
CA PHE A 258 -15.75 0.19 30.99
C PHE A 258 -15.70 0.65 32.46
N LYS A 259 -16.53 1.63 32.84
CA LYS A 259 -16.62 2.21 34.19
C LYS A 259 -17.64 1.50 35.05
#